data_AF-A0A5M3MSV6-F1
#
_entry.id   AF-A0A5M3MSV6-F1
#
_cell.length_a   1.000
_cell.length_b   1.000
_cell.length_c   1.000
_cell.angle_alpha   90.00
_cell.angle_beta   90.00
_cell.angle_gamma   90.00
#
_symmetry.space_group_name_H-M   'P 1'
#
loop_
_entity.id
_entity.type
_entity.pdbx_description
1 polymer ?
#
loop_
_entity_poly.entity_id
_entity_poly.type
_entity_poly.pdbx_seq_one_letter_code
_entity_poly.pdbx_strand_id
1 'polypeptide(L)'
;MTPIYPQDRSDAWQSFAQACAQGAIYDSNERQPHIKCLPDTRIDLHQRLKTMAQDKERSIIWLVGKVDSGKTAVLHTLADELRQEDRLAGTFFFSSAHPKRNSFDYVFPTLAYQLAIQHPRAQEAITKAIATDPALLLAEKSRQDQLEKLFIPP
;
A
#
# COMPACT_ATOMS: atom_id res chain seq x y z
N MET A 1 -12.19 7.10 -28.03
CA MET A 1 -10.87 6.90 -27.40
C MET A 1 -10.76 5.42 -27.09
N THR A 2 -10.04 4.68 -27.92
CA THR A 2 -9.96 3.21 -27.85
C THR A 2 -9.08 2.81 -26.66
N PRO A 3 -9.49 1.87 -25.80
CA PRO A 3 -8.62 1.39 -24.73
C PRO A 3 -7.41 0.68 -25.33
N ILE A 4 -6.22 1.16 -25.00
CA ILE A 4 -4.95 0.56 -25.38
C ILE A 4 -4.73 -0.61 -24.44
N TYR A 5 -4.91 -1.83 -24.94
CA TYR A 5 -4.54 -3.04 -24.21
C TYR A 5 -3.03 -3.27 -24.37
N PRO A 6 -2.26 -3.50 -23.29
CA PRO A 6 -0.81 -3.67 -23.37
C PRO A 6 -0.44 -4.95 -24.14
N GLN A 7 0.51 -4.82 -25.07
CA GLN A 7 0.95 -5.89 -25.99
C GLN A 7 2.20 -6.63 -25.45
N ASP A 8 2.90 -6.09 -24.44
CA ASP A 8 4.10 -6.65 -23.81
C ASP A 8 3.99 -6.63 -22.25
N ARG A 9 4.67 -7.56 -21.57
CA ARG A 9 4.81 -7.61 -20.10
C ARG A 9 5.37 -6.30 -19.54
N SER A 10 6.29 -5.66 -20.25
CA SER A 10 6.83 -4.34 -19.89
C SER A 10 5.74 -3.25 -19.85
N ASP A 11 4.87 -3.22 -20.87
CA ASP A 11 3.78 -2.23 -20.98
C ASP A 11 2.71 -2.42 -19.91
N ALA A 12 2.44 -3.68 -19.53
CA ALA A 12 1.51 -4.02 -18.47
C ALA A 12 1.98 -3.51 -17.10
N TRP A 13 3.28 -3.63 -16.80
CA TRP A 13 3.86 -3.14 -15.55
C TRP A 13 3.90 -1.62 -15.47
N GLN A 14 4.17 -0.94 -16.57
CA GLN A 14 4.08 0.53 -16.63
C GLN A 14 2.64 1.00 -16.40
N SER A 15 1.67 0.34 -17.05
CA SER A 15 0.25 0.64 -16.87
C SER A 15 -0.21 0.43 -15.43
N PHE A 16 0.26 -0.64 -14.78
CA PHE A 16 -0.03 -0.90 -13.37
C PHE A 16 0.59 0.18 -12.46
N ALA A 17 1.84 0.55 -12.70
CA ALA A 17 2.50 1.62 -11.94
C ALA A 17 1.77 2.98 -12.06
N GLN A 18 1.23 3.31 -13.24
CA GLN A 18 0.47 4.55 -13.48
C GLN A 18 -0.89 4.57 -12.78
N ALA A 19 -1.52 3.40 -12.63
CA ALA A 19 -2.76 3.22 -11.88
C ALA A 19 -2.58 3.36 -10.37
N CYS A 20 -1.35 3.40 -9.86
CA CYS A 20 -1.07 3.54 -8.43
C CYS A 20 -0.92 5.01 -8.00
N ALA A 21 -1.17 5.26 -6.72
CA ALA A 21 -0.79 6.48 -6.03
C ALA A 21 0.64 6.33 -5.49
N GLN A 22 1.65 6.49 -6.36
CA GLN A 22 3.06 6.36 -5.97
C GLN A 22 3.43 7.30 -4.79
N GLY A 23 2.85 8.50 -4.76
CA GLY A 23 2.91 9.44 -3.63
C GLY A 23 2.42 8.93 -2.27
N ALA A 24 1.67 7.83 -2.22
CA ALA A 24 1.11 7.27 -0.98
C ALA A 24 2.06 6.29 -0.28
N ILE A 25 3.06 5.78 -1.00
CA ILE A 25 4.04 4.81 -0.48
C ILE A 25 4.92 5.51 0.58
N TYR A 26 5.35 4.77 1.60
CA TYR A 26 6.07 5.32 2.76
C TYR A 26 7.37 6.05 2.39
N ASP A 27 8.08 5.61 1.35
CA ASP A 27 9.38 6.12 0.88
C ASP A 27 9.25 7.09 -0.31
N SER A 28 8.05 7.56 -0.62
CA SER A 28 7.83 8.47 -1.74
C SER A 28 8.46 9.85 -1.53
N ASN A 29 9.20 10.33 -2.53
CA ASN A 29 9.77 11.67 -2.56
C ASN A 29 8.73 12.79 -2.40
N GLU A 30 7.48 12.57 -2.81
CA GLU A 30 6.38 13.54 -2.65
C GLU A 30 6.03 13.84 -1.18
N ARG A 31 6.57 13.06 -0.24
CA ARG A 31 6.33 13.17 1.19
C ARG A 31 7.57 13.56 1.98
N GLN A 32 8.63 14.00 1.31
CA GLN A 32 9.82 14.48 2.00
C GLN A 32 9.58 15.87 2.65
N PRO A 33 10.16 16.12 3.84
CA PRO A 33 10.91 15.16 4.65
C PRO A 33 9.99 14.13 5.31
N HIS A 34 10.44 12.87 5.34
CA HIS A 34 9.70 11.82 6.03
C HIS A 34 9.71 12.06 7.53
N ILE A 35 8.53 12.31 8.09
CA ILE A 35 8.37 12.52 9.53
C ILE A 35 8.55 11.17 10.22
N LYS A 36 9.60 11.06 11.05
CA LYS A 36 9.90 9.89 11.88
C LYS A 36 9.82 10.25 13.36
N CYS A 37 9.67 9.25 14.21
CA CYS A 37 9.86 9.42 15.64
C CYS A 37 11.30 9.85 15.94
N LEU A 38 11.47 10.66 16.98
CA LEU A 38 12.81 10.97 17.48
C LEU A 38 13.47 9.67 17.98
N PRO A 39 14.80 9.54 17.82
CA PRO A 39 15.55 8.43 18.37
C PRO A 39 15.20 8.22 19.84
N ASP A 40 15.11 6.95 20.23
CA ASP A 40 14.85 6.51 21.61
C ASP A 40 13.53 7.00 22.22
N THR A 41 12.58 7.44 21.40
CA THR A 41 11.21 7.78 21.83
C THR A 41 10.20 6.75 21.34
N ARG A 42 9.08 6.59 22.07
CA ARG A 42 7.95 5.72 21.68
C ARG A 42 8.33 4.24 21.46
N ILE A 43 9.46 3.80 22.01
CA ILE A 43 10.00 2.44 21.87
C ILE A 43 8.94 1.39 22.26
N ASP A 44 8.35 1.53 23.45
CA ASP A 44 7.35 0.58 23.95
C ASP A 44 6.11 0.48 23.05
N LEU A 45 5.71 1.62 22.45
CA LEU A 45 4.60 1.65 21.50
C LEU A 45 4.96 0.90 20.22
N HIS A 46 6.16 1.11 19.67
CA HIS A 46 6.60 0.42 18.46
C HIS A 46 6.72 -1.08 18.69
N GLN A 47 7.30 -1.50 19.82
CA GLN A 47 7.40 -2.91 20.18
C GLN A 47 6.01 -3.54 20.30
N ARG A 48 5.06 -2.86 20.96
CA ARG A 48 3.68 -3.31 21.03
C ARG A 48 3.03 -3.44 19.66
N LEU A 49 3.19 -2.45 18.79
CA LEU A 49 2.64 -2.47 17.43
C LEU A 49 3.23 -3.61 16.59
N LYS A 50 4.54 -3.84 16.69
CA LYS A 50 5.23 -4.96 16.01
C LYS A 50 4.72 -6.32 16.48
N THR A 51 4.57 -6.51 17.79
CA THR A 51 4.01 -7.74 18.35
C THR A 51 2.58 -7.95 17.89
N MET A 52 1.76 -6.89 17.92
CA MET A 52 0.39 -6.98 17.41
C MET A 52 0.33 -7.30 15.91
N ALA A 53 1.28 -6.80 15.10
CA ALA A 53 1.37 -7.10 13.67
C ALA A 53 1.83 -8.54 13.36
N GLN A 54 2.33 -9.29 14.35
CA GLN A 54 2.65 -10.72 14.20
C GLN A 54 1.46 -11.62 14.53
N ASP A 55 0.44 -11.08 15.18
CA ASP A 55 -0.71 -11.86 15.61
C ASP A 55 -1.64 -12.15 14.42
N LYS A 56 -1.69 -13.42 14.03
CA LYS A 56 -2.50 -13.90 12.90
C LYS A 56 -4.00 -13.78 13.13
N GLU A 57 -4.44 -13.66 14.38
CA GLU A 57 -5.85 -13.50 14.76
C GLU A 57 -6.30 -12.03 14.73
N ARG A 58 -5.35 -11.07 14.67
CA ARG A 58 -5.65 -9.63 14.62
C ARG A 58 -5.54 -9.12 13.19
N SER A 59 -6.67 -8.66 12.65
CA SER A 59 -6.74 -8.15 11.28
C SER A 59 -6.53 -6.63 11.16
N ILE A 60 -6.79 -5.86 12.23
CA ILE A 60 -6.76 -4.39 12.20
C ILE A 60 -6.18 -3.83 13.50
N ILE A 61 -5.21 -2.92 13.39
CA ILE A 61 -4.66 -2.15 14.52
C ILE A 61 -5.06 -0.69 14.34
N TRP A 62 -5.73 -0.13 15.35
CA TRP A 62 -6.22 1.24 15.33
C TRP A 62 -5.45 2.12 16.33
N LEU A 63 -4.63 3.05 15.82
CA LEU A 63 -3.82 3.96 16.64
C LEU A 63 -4.56 5.28 16.91
N VAL A 64 -5.11 5.43 18.11
CA VAL A 64 -5.79 6.67 18.56
C VAL A 64 -4.85 7.56 19.35
N GLY A 65 -4.98 8.86 19.17
CA GLY A 65 -4.26 9.85 19.96
C GLY A 65 -4.68 11.27 19.58
N LYS A 66 -4.32 12.23 20.42
CA LYS A 66 -4.59 13.66 20.20
C LYS A 66 -4.10 14.12 18.83
N VAL A 67 -4.76 15.12 18.25
CA VAL A 67 -4.19 15.85 17.09
C VAL A 67 -2.76 16.29 17.44
N ASP A 68 -1.86 16.20 16.46
CA ASP A 68 -0.42 16.49 16.61
C ASP A 68 0.37 15.61 17.58
N SER A 69 -0.17 14.46 18.02
CA SER A 69 0.57 13.51 18.85
C SER A 69 1.64 12.70 18.09
N GLY A 70 1.90 13.01 16.81
CA GLY A 70 2.89 12.33 15.99
C GLY A 70 2.49 10.94 15.49
N LYS A 71 1.19 10.62 15.36
CA LYS A 71 0.72 9.31 14.88
C LYS A 71 1.28 8.92 13.52
N THR A 72 1.30 9.87 12.58
CA THR A 72 1.90 9.66 11.25
C THR A 72 3.39 9.34 11.35
N ALA A 73 4.10 9.96 12.30
CA ALA A 73 5.51 9.69 12.56
C ALA A 73 5.72 8.27 13.11
N VAL A 74 4.86 7.84 14.04
CA VAL A 74 4.85 6.47 14.57
C VAL A 74 4.63 5.46 13.46
N LEU A 75 3.59 5.64 12.63
CA LEU A 75 3.27 4.71 11.54
C LEU A 75 4.34 4.71 10.44
N HIS A 76 4.95 5.86 10.13
CA HIS A 76 6.06 5.93 9.18
C HIS A 76 7.29 5.20 9.70
N THR A 77 7.66 5.43 10.96
CA THR A 77 8.80 4.75 11.58
C THR A 77 8.57 3.25 11.68
N LEU A 78 7.36 2.82 12.06
CA LEU A 78 6.98 1.41 12.07
C LEU A 78 7.09 0.78 10.67
N ALA A 79 6.65 1.49 9.62
CA ALA A 79 6.79 1.00 8.24
C ALA A 79 8.27 0.83 7.86
N ASP A 80 9.12 1.80 8.20
CA ASP A 80 10.57 1.73 7.94
C ASP A 80 11.22 0.54 8.67
N GLU A 81 10.88 0.35 9.94
CA GLU A 81 11.35 -0.80 10.72
C GLU A 81 10.88 -2.14 10.13
N LEU A 82 9.59 -2.26 9.77
CA LEU A 82 9.06 -3.48 9.13
C LEU A 82 9.68 -3.73 7.75
N ARG A 83 10.04 -2.67 7.00
CA ARG A 83 10.75 -2.82 5.73
C ARG A 83 12.14 -3.41 5.95
N GLN A 84 12.88 -2.90 6.93
CA GLN A 84 14.22 -3.38 7.27
C GLN A 84 14.22 -4.85 7.72
N GLU A 85 13.11 -5.29 8.33
CA GLU A 85 12.87 -6.68 8.72
C GLU A 85 12.31 -7.57 7.59
N ASP A 86 12.10 -7.03 6.38
CA ASP A 86 11.44 -7.71 5.24
C ASP A 86 10.02 -8.24 5.55
N ARG A 87 9.28 -7.47 6.38
CA ARG A 87 7.94 -7.81 6.85
C ARG A 87 6.85 -6.83 6.39
N LEU A 88 7.23 -5.77 5.69
CA LEU A 88 6.31 -4.76 5.19
C LEU A 88 5.75 -5.12 3.82
N ALA A 89 4.50 -5.59 3.77
CA ALA A 89 3.82 -5.93 2.51
C ALA A 89 3.44 -4.71 1.65
N GLY A 90 3.21 -3.55 2.27
CA GLY A 90 2.83 -2.33 1.56
C GLY A 90 2.29 -1.25 2.48
N THR A 91 2.19 -0.03 1.96
CA THR A 91 1.69 1.13 2.68
C THR A 91 0.80 1.99 1.80
N PHE A 92 -0.13 2.72 2.45
CA PHE A 92 -0.88 3.79 1.82
C PHE A 92 -1.09 4.91 2.84
N PHE A 93 -0.52 6.08 2.57
CA PHE A 93 -0.71 7.27 3.40
C PHE A 93 -1.68 8.23 2.72
N PHE A 94 -2.84 8.42 3.36
CA PHE A 94 -3.85 9.37 2.92
C PHE A 94 -3.39 10.82 3.09
N SER A 95 -3.90 11.69 2.22
CA SER A 95 -3.69 13.13 2.25
C SER A 95 -4.88 13.81 1.59
N SER A 96 -5.61 14.64 2.34
CA SER A 96 -6.77 15.39 1.84
C SER A 96 -6.41 16.37 0.71
N ALA A 97 -5.16 16.82 0.68
CA ALA A 97 -4.65 17.78 -0.29
C ALA A 97 -4.20 17.14 -1.62
N HIS A 98 -4.19 15.81 -1.75
CA HIS A 98 -3.68 15.14 -2.93
C HIS A 98 -4.75 14.31 -3.66
N PRO A 99 -5.00 14.54 -4.96
CA PRO A 99 -6.12 13.91 -5.69
C PRO A 99 -6.12 12.38 -5.71
N LYS A 100 -4.96 11.74 -5.66
CA LYS A 100 -4.86 10.26 -5.59
C LYS A 100 -4.82 9.70 -4.16
N ARG A 101 -4.74 10.54 -3.13
CA ARG A 101 -4.59 10.12 -1.71
C ARG A 101 -5.71 10.63 -0.82
N ASN A 102 -6.69 11.34 -1.36
CA ASN A 102 -7.86 11.83 -0.64
C ASN A 102 -9.08 10.92 -0.80
N SER A 103 -8.99 9.88 -1.63
CA SER A 103 -10.02 8.86 -1.83
C SER A 103 -9.45 7.46 -1.62
N PHE A 104 -10.34 6.48 -1.54
CA PHE A 104 -9.97 5.07 -1.42
C PHE A 104 -9.62 4.45 -2.79
N ASP A 105 -9.73 5.20 -3.88
CA ASP A 105 -9.76 4.64 -5.24
C ASP A 105 -8.46 3.99 -5.67
N TYR A 106 -7.36 4.44 -5.08
CA TYR A 106 -6.02 4.00 -5.40
C TYR A 106 -5.46 3.03 -4.36
N VAL A 107 -6.18 2.73 -3.28
CA VAL A 107 -5.65 1.95 -2.15
C VAL A 107 -5.30 0.53 -2.59
N PHE A 108 -6.28 -0.21 -3.12
CA PHE A 108 -6.05 -1.60 -3.54
C PHE A 108 -5.07 -1.74 -4.69
N PRO A 109 -5.15 -0.96 -5.80
CA PRO A 109 -4.13 -1.00 -6.85
C PRO A 109 -2.72 -0.74 -6.32
N THR A 110 -2.55 0.28 -5.46
CA THR A 110 -1.23 0.67 -4.92
C THR A 110 -0.66 -0.39 -3.97
N LEU A 111 -1.50 -1.00 -3.13
CA LEU A 111 -1.06 -2.08 -2.24
C LEU A 111 -0.75 -3.36 -3.01
N ALA A 112 -1.55 -3.71 -4.02
CA ALA A 112 -1.31 -4.87 -4.87
C ALA A 112 -0.01 -4.72 -5.66
N TYR A 113 0.28 -3.53 -6.17
CA TYR A 113 1.53 -3.22 -6.85
C TYR A 113 2.75 -3.42 -5.94
N GLN A 114 2.71 -2.88 -4.71
CA GLN A 114 3.80 -3.07 -3.73
C GLN A 114 4.01 -4.55 -3.41
N LEU A 115 2.93 -5.30 -3.16
CA LEU A 115 2.99 -6.72 -2.87
C LEU A 115 3.56 -7.54 -4.04
N ALA A 116 3.14 -7.21 -5.26
CA ALA A 116 3.59 -7.88 -6.49
C ALA A 116 5.07 -7.63 -6.79
N ILE A 117 5.64 -6.49 -6.39
CA ILE A 117 7.07 -6.22 -6.52
C ILE A 117 7.89 -7.05 -5.52
N GLN A 118 7.36 -7.26 -4.32
CA GLN A 118 8.09 -7.93 -3.23
C GLN A 118 7.99 -9.45 -3.29
N HIS A 119 6.89 -10.01 -3.80
CA HIS A 119 6.64 -11.45 -3.75
C HIS A 119 6.33 -12.04 -5.12
N PRO A 120 7.19 -12.92 -5.68
CA PRO A 120 6.99 -13.51 -7.01
C PRO A 120 5.66 -14.25 -7.19
N ARG A 121 5.18 -14.95 -6.15
CA ARG A 121 3.87 -15.63 -6.20
C ARG A 121 2.70 -14.65 -6.29
N ALA A 122 2.77 -13.56 -5.53
CA ALA A 122 1.78 -12.49 -5.62
C ALA A 122 1.85 -11.81 -6.99
N GLN A 123 3.07 -11.60 -7.49
CA GLN A 123 3.30 -11.04 -8.83
C GLN A 123 2.57 -11.82 -9.91
N GLU A 124 2.73 -13.14 -9.92
CA GLU A 124 2.09 -14.02 -10.90
C GLU A 124 0.57 -13.99 -10.78
N ALA A 125 0.03 -14.15 -9.57
CA ALA A 125 -1.41 -14.15 -9.32
C ALA A 125 -2.07 -12.81 -9.71
N ILE A 126 -1.48 -11.68 -9.29
CA ILE A 126 -1.98 -10.34 -9.59
C ILE A 126 -1.89 -10.04 -11.08
N THR A 127 -0.77 -10.41 -11.74
CA THR A 127 -0.63 -10.22 -13.19
C THR A 127 -1.70 -11.01 -13.95
N LYS A 128 -1.99 -12.25 -13.54
CA LYS A 128 -3.05 -13.06 -14.14
C LYS A 128 -4.44 -12.47 -13.91
N ALA A 129 -4.72 -11.97 -12.71
CA ALA A 129 -5.99 -11.31 -12.38
C ALA A 129 -6.21 -10.06 -13.25
N ILE A 130 -5.20 -9.20 -13.37
CA ILE A 130 -5.24 -7.99 -14.21
C ILE A 130 -5.36 -8.34 -15.70
N ALA A 131 -4.63 -9.36 -16.17
CA ALA A 131 -4.75 -9.82 -17.57
C ALA A 131 -6.16 -10.33 -17.90
N THR A 132 -6.84 -10.93 -16.91
CA THR A 132 -8.22 -11.40 -17.05
C THR A 132 -9.24 -10.25 -16.96
N ASP A 133 -9.02 -9.29 -16.07
CA ASP A 133 -9.93 -8.17 -15.81
C ASP A 133 -9.13 -6.86 -15.60
N PRO A 134 -8.73 -6.16 -16.69
CA PRO A 134 -7.93 -4.93 -16.58
C PRO A 134 -8.64 -3.81 -15.83
N ALA A 135 -9.97 -3.86 -15.73
CA ALA A 135 -10.75 -2.89 -14.98
C ALA A 135 -10.42 -2.91 -13.48
N LEU A 136 -9.74 -3.95 -12.96
CA LEU A 136 -9.24 -3.99 -11.59
C LEU A 136 -8.31 -2.82 -11.24
N LEU A 137 -7.69 -2.18 -12.24
CA LEU A 137 -6.83 -1.01 -12.06
C LEU A 137 -7.59 0.34 -12.11
N LEU A 138 -8.88 0.32 -12.45
CA LEU A 138 -9.68 1.52 -12.65
C LEU A 138 -10.42 1.94 -11.38
N ALA A 139 -10.66 3.24 -11.22
CA ALA A 139 -11.36 3.78 -10.06
C ALA A 139 -12.84 3.36 -10.05
N GLU A 140 -13.43 3.10 -11.22
CA GLU A 140 -14.82 2.72 -11.43
C GLU A 140 -15.13 1.28 -11.02
N LYS A 141 -14.10 0.45 -10.78
CA LYS A 141 -14.29 -0.94 -10.39
C LYS A 141 -14.73 -1.04 -8.93
N SER A 142 -15.55 -2.05 -8.65
CA SER A 142 -15.96 -2.43 -7.30
C SER A 142 -14.75 -2.62 -6.39
N ARG A 143 -14.77 -1.99 -5.21
CA ARG A 143 -13.74 -2.17 -4.17
C ARG A 143 -13.70 -3.60 -3.66
N GLN A 144 -14.86 -4.27 -3.60
CA GLN A 144 -14.93 -5.68 -3.23
C GLN A 144 -14.20 -6.53 -4.27
N ASP A 145 -14.47 -6.32 -5.57
CA ASP A 145 -13.80 -7.06 -6.64
C ASP A 145 -12.28 -6.83 -6.63
N GLN A 146 -11.85 -5.59 -6.40
CA GLN A 146 -10.43 -5.27 -6.29
C GLN A 146 -9.78 -5.98 -5.11
N LEU A 147 -10.42 -6.00 -3.94
CA LEU A 147 -9.90 -6.70 -2.77
C LEU A 147 -9.83 -8.21 -3.02
N GLU A 148 -10.93 -8.81 -3.44
CA GLU A 148 -11.02 -10.25 -3.66
C GLU A 148 -10.03 -10.69 -4.74
N LYS A 149 -10.09 -10.11 -5.94
CA LYS A 149 -9.30 -10.61 -7.07
C LYS A 149 -7.81 -10.27 -7.01
N LEU A 150 -7.40 -9.23 -6.28
CA LEU A 150 -5.99 -8.86 -6.16
C LEU A 150 -5.29 -9.45 -4.92
N PHE A 151 -6.03 -9.77 -3.85
CA PHE A 151 -5.44 -10.21 -2.58
C PHE A 151 -5.89 -11.60 -2.14
N ILE A 152 -7.10 -12.03 -2.53
CA ILE A 152 -7.65 -13.32 -2.13
C ILE A 152 -7.51 -14.26 -3.33
N PRO A 153 -6.56 -15.21 -3.33
CA PRO A 153 -6.56 -16.24 -4.36
C PRO A 153 -7.90 -17.02 -4.28
N PRO A 154 -8.45 -17.48 -5.42
CA PRO A 154 -9.57 -18.41 -5.40
C PRO A 154 -9.21 -19.71 -4.65
#